data_AF-A0A2A2V8X5-F1
#
_entry.id   AF-A0A2A2V8X5-F1
#
_cell.length_a   1.000
_cell.length_b   1.000
_cell.length_c   1.000
_cell.angle_alpha   90.00
_cell.angle_beta   90.00
_cell.angle_gamma   90.00
#
_symmetry.space_group_name_H-M   'P 1'
#
loop_
_entity.id
_entity.type
_entity.pdbx_description
1 polymer ?
#
loop_
_entity_poly.entity_id
_entity_poly.type
_entity_poly.pdbx_seq_one_letter_code
_entity_poly.pdbx_strand_id
1 'polypeptide(L)'
;MDLIANIIASAVAFIASVAGSIMAYDICISADRTCAKIIRKAAGRLAAFDRQSGEAEWIADLCERRTVREKYQHAIGCFLVAGKMRRQAETVTVALSFQIADVGTVPLSLKLNSRVVGPLFVKAIALKPLWIKRTAFIIGGLYLLSKFIRSANASLPPGLKVKREHLNQYKTWGYGAHIIRKGIDLDLGKIFQVMVLQPERIPELMKKVAECLEPINNPHSPQVGVPR
;
A
#
# COMPACT_ATOMS: atom_id res chain seq x y z
N MET A 1 30.51 66.55 -6.48
CA MET A 1 30.57 65.28 -5.73
C MET A 1 29.48 64.30 -6.18
N ASP A 2 28.31 64.77 -6.60
CA ASP A 2 27.18 63.91 -7.00
C ASP A 2 27.41 63.06 -8.25
N LEU A 3 28.18 63.55 -9.22
CA LEU A 3 28.51 62.78 -10.44
C LEU A 3 29.36 61.54 -10.12
N ILE A 4 30.37 61.69 -9.25
CA ILE A 4 31.26 60.60 -8.85
C ILE A 4 30.48 59.58 -8.00
N ALA A 5 29.62 60.06 -7.09
CA ALA A 5 28.75 59.20 -6.30
C ALA A 5 27.78 58.38 -7.18
N ASN A 6 27.17 58.99 -8.21
CA ASN A 6 26.28 58.30 -9.13
C ASN A 6 27.00 57.27 -10.01
N ILE A 7 28.23 57.57 -10.47
CA ILE A 7 29.04 56.62 -11.23
C ILE A 7 29.38 55.40 -10.36
N ILE A 8 29.83 55.63 -9.12
CA ILE A 8 30.15 54.55 -8.17
C ILE A 8 28.89 53.73 -7.85
N ALA A 9 27.75 54.39 -7.61
CA ALA A 9 26.49 53.69 -7.34
C ALA A 9 26.04 52.83 -8.53
N SER A 10 26.16 53.34 -9.77
CA SER A 10 25.81 52.59 -10.97
C SER A 10 26.72 51.38 -11.20
N ALA A 11 28.02 51.53 -10.94
CA ALA A 11 28.99 50.44 -11.04
C ALA A 11 28.74 49.36 -9.97
N VAL A 12 28.44 49.75 -8.72
CA VAL A 12 28.11 48.83 -7.64
C VAL A 12 26.79 48.09 -7.91
N ALA A 13 25.77 48.79 -8.42
CA ALA A 13 24.49 48.17 -8.78
C ALA A 13 24.64 47.15 -9.92
N PHE A 14 25.48 47.45 -10.92
CA PHE A 14 25.81 46.51 -12.00
C PHE A 14 26.55 45.27 -11.48
N ILE A 15 27.58 45.46 -10.65
CA ILE A 15 28.33 44.34 -10.05
C ILE A 15 27.43 43.48 -9.14
N ALA A 16 26.58 44.11 -8.34
CA ALA A 16 25.61 43.40 -7.49
C ALA A 16 24.56 42.64 -8.30
N SER A 17 24.12 43.18 -9.44
CA SER A 17 23.18 42.51 -10.36
C SER A 17 23.81 41.28 -11.02
N VAL A 18 25.06 41.39 -11.49
CA VAL A 18 25.81 40.28 -12.09
C VAL A 18 26.11 39.21 -11.03
N ALA A 19 26.60 39.60 -9.85
CA ALA A 19 26.86 38.67 -8.75
C ALA A 19 25.58 38.00 -8.24
N GLY A 20 24.48 38.75 -8.12
CA GLY A 20 23.17 38.21 -7.76
C GLY A 20 22.63 37.22 -8.79
N SER A 21 22.87 37.47 -10.08
CA SER A 21 22.47 36.55 -11.16
C SER A 21 23.30 35.26 -11.15
N ILE A 22 24.61 35.35 -10.90
CA ILE A 22 25.49 34.17 -10.76
C ILE A 22 25.12 33.36 -9.52
N MET A 23 24.88 34.00 -8.38
CA MET A 23 24.45 33.31 -7.16
C MET A 23 23.07 32.68 -7.31
N ALA A 24 22.12 33.36 -7.98
CA ALA A 24 20.82 32.77 -8.29
C ALA A 24 20.95 31.56 -9.22
N TYR A 25 21.86 31.60 -10.19
CA TYR A 25 22.15 30.49 -11.08
C TYR A 25 22.74 29.27 -10.33
N ASP A 26 23.71 29.50 -9.44
CA ASP A 26 24.29 28.44 -8.60
C ASP A 26 23.27 27.84 -7.61
N ILE A 27 22.39 28.68 -7.05
CA ILE A 27 21.27 28.22 -6.21
C ILE A 27 20.30 27.37 -7.03
N CYS A 28 19.97 27.76 -8.26
CA CYS A 28 19.11 26.97 -9.14
C CYS A 28 19.73 25.62 -9.51
N ILE A 29 21.01 25.58 -9.87
CA ILE A 29 21.70 24.31 -10.22
C ILE A 29 21.86 23.41 -9.00
N SER A 30 22.23 23.98 -7.85
CA SER A 30 22.39 23.21 -6.61
C SER A 30 21.06 22.70 -6.06
N ALA A 31 19.97 23.45 -6.24
CA ALA A 31 18.62 23.04 -5.88
C ALA A 31 18.19 21.80 -6.66
N ASP A 32 18.44 21.72 -7.96
CA ASP A 32 18.07 20.56 -8.80
C ASP A 32 18.75 19.29 -8.33
N ARG A 33 20.07 19.36 -8.10
CA ARG A 33 20.84 18.23 -7.58
C ARG A 33 20.36 17.79 -6.20
N THR A 34 20.00 18.74 -5.36
CA THR A 34 19.54 18.48 -4.00
C THR A 34 18.14 17.86 -4.00
N CYS A 35 17.21 18.42 -4.78
CA CYS A 35 15.86 17.90 -4.94
C CYS A 35 15.87 16.49 -5.56
N ALA A 36 16.69 16.26 -6.59
CA ALA A 36 16.86 14.94 -7.17
C ALA A 36 17.36 13.92 -6.13
N LYS A 37 18.34 14.28 -5.29
CA LYS A 37 18.80 13.40 -4.19
C LYS A 37 17.68 13.06 -3.20
N ILE A 38 16.82 14.04 -2.86
CA ILE A 38 15.66 13.82 -1.99
C ILE A 38 14.67 12.87 -2.66
N ILE A 39 14.38 13.06 -3.95
CA ILE A 39 13.47 12.20 -4.73
C ILE A 39 14.00 10.77 -4.83
N ARG A 40 15.30 10.57 -5.10
CA ARG A 40 15.90 9.22 -5.09
C ARG A 40 15.77 8.54 -3.72
N LYS A 41 15.97 9.29 -2.62
CA LYS A 41 15.72 8.79 -1.27
C LYS A 41 14.23 8.49 -1.03
N ALA A 42 13.32 9.28 -1.58
CA ALA A 42 11.88 9.04 -1.52
C ALA A 42 11.50 7.77 -2.28
N ALA A 43 11.97 7.60 -3.51
CA ALA A 43 11.72 6.42 -4.34
C ALA A 43 12.27 5.15 -3.68
N GLY A 44 13.41 5.24 -3.00
CA GLY A 44 13.94 4.14 -2.17
C GLY A 44 13.00 3.68 -1.06
N ARG A 45 11.97 4.46 -0.69
CA ARG A 45 10.94 4.07 0.27
C ARG A 45 9.72 3.42 -0.39
N LEU A 46 9.57 3.47 -1.71
CA LEU A 46 8.48 2.79 -2.42
C LEU A 46 8.62 1.28 -2.33
N ALA A 47 7.55 0.56 -2.71
CA ALA A 47 7.64 -0.88 -2.89
C ALA A 47 8.61 -1.21 -4.04
N ALA A 48 9.28 -2.37 -3.96
CA ALA A 48 10.36 -2.73 -4.88
C ALA A 48 9.96 -2.66 -6.36
N PHE A 49 8.73 -3.03 -6.68
CA PHE A 49 8.19 -3.01 -8.05
C PHE A 49 7.82 -1.60 -8.57
N ASP A 50 7.49 -0.66 -7.68
CA ASP A 50 7.11 0.73 -8.04
C ASP A 50 8.33 1.68 -8.02
N ARG A 51 9.49 1.22 -7.51
CA ARG A 51 10.64 2.09 -7.22
C ARG A 51 11.23 2.74 -8.47
N GLN A 52 11.49 1.95 -9.52
CA GLN A 52 12.21 2.44 -10.70
C GLN A 52 11.32 3.33 -11.57
N SER A 53 10.06 2.94 -11.78
CA SER A 53 9.08 3.74 -12.50
C SER A 53 8.75 5.04 -11.75
N GLY A 54 8.51 4.96 -10.44
CA GLY A 54 8.21 6.13 -9.62
C GLY A 54 9.39 7.10 -9.49
N GLU A 55 10.63 6.61 -9.43
CA GLU A 55 11.81 7.48 -9.46
C GLU A 55 11.89 8.26 -10.78
N ALA A 56 11.74 7.58 -11.91
CA ALA A 56 11.82 8.20 -13.23
C ALA A 56 10.73 9.26 -13.41
N GLU A 57 9.48 8.94 -13.04
CA GLU A 57 8.35 9.86 -13.11
C GLU A 57 8.56 11.11 -12.24
N TRP A 58 8.98 10.94 -10.99
CA TRP A 58 9.17 12.06 -10.08
C TRP A 58 10.35 12.95 -10.45
N ILE A 59 11.41 12.37 -11.02
CA ILE A 59 12.54 13.14 -11.56
C ILE A 59 12.10 13.89 -12.83
N ALA A 60 11.29 13.30 -13.70
CA ALA A 60 10.76 13.99 -14.87
C ALA A 60 9.91 15.21 -14.45
N ASP A 61 8.99 15.05 -13.50
CA ASP A 61 8.17 16.15 -12.98
C ASP A 61 9.05 17.24 -12.30
N LEU A 62 10.14 16.85 -11.62
CA LEU A 62 11.09 17.82 -11.06
C LEU A 62 11.68 18.74 -12.14
N CYS A 63 12.00 18.20 -13.32
CA CYS A 63 12.55 18.95 -14.46
C CYS A 63 11.52 19.91 -15.08
N GLU A 64 10.23 19.61 -14.96
CA GLU A 64 9.15 20.48 -15.46
C GLU A 64 8.86 21.68 -14.53
N ARG A 65 9.23 21.59 -13.25
CA ARG A 65 9.03 22.70 -12.30
C ARG A 65 9.97 23.87 -12.60
N ARG A 66 9.43 25.09 -12.58
CA ARG A 66 10.17 26.30 -13.00
C ARG A 66 10.93 26.95 -11.85
N THR A 67 10.35 26.99 -10.66
CA THR A 67 10.94 27.71 -9.52
C THR A 67 11.63 26.76 -8.54
N VAL A 68 12.69 27.25 -7.88
CA VAL A 68 13.40 26.52 -6.81
C VAL A 68 12.43 26.08 -5.70
N ARG A 69 11.50 26.96 -5.32
CA ARG A 69 10.49 26.65 -4.30
C ARG A 69 9.60 25.48 -4.70
N GLU A 70 9.08 25.46 -5.92
CA GLU A 70 8.24 24.36 -6.43
C GLU A 70 9.02 23.05 -6.46
N LYS A 71 10.29 23.08 -6.87
CA LYS A 71 11.18 21.91 -6.88
C LYS A 71 11.37 21.31 -5.48
N TYR A 72 11.62 22.14 -4.47
CA TYR A 72 11.73 21.69 -3.09
C TYR A 72 10.39 21.16 -2.54
N GLN A 73 9.28 21.86 -2.81
CA GLN A 73 7.95 21.42 -2.39
C GLN A 73 7.58 20.07 -3.01
N HIS A 74 7.88 19.87 -4.30
CA HIS A 74 7.71 18.61 -5.02
C HIS A 74 8.55 17.50 -4.40
N ALA A 75 9.85 17.73 -4.19
CA ALA A 75 10.75 16.74 -3.63
C ALA A 75 10.33 16.29 -2.22
N ILE A 76 9.91 17.23 -1.36
CA ILE A 76 9.39 16.94 -0.03
C ILE A 76 8.03 16.21 -0.13
N GLY A 77 7.16 16.65 -1.04
CA GLY A 77 5.87 16.00 -1.31
C GLY A 77 6.05 14.54 -1.71
N CYS A 78 6.94 14.25 -2.66
CA CYS A 78 7.34 12.91 -3.06
C CYS A 78 7.80 12.08 -1.86
N PHE A 79 8.63 12.66 -0.98
CA PHE A 79 9.12 11.97 0.21
C PHE A 79 8.00 11.58 1.21
N LEU A 80 7.02 12.45 1.41
CA LEU A 80 5.87 12.17 2.28
C LEU A 80 4.92 11.15 1.65
N VAL A 81 4.62 11.32 0.36
CA VAL A 81 3.73 10.43 -0.40
C VAL A 81 4.34 9.03 -0.53
N ALA A 82 5.64 8.90 -0.76
CA ALA A 82 6.33 7.60 -0.83
C ALA A 82 6.06 6.75 0.43
N GLY A 83 6.08 7.36 1.61
CA GLY A 83 5.78 6.69 2.87
C GLY A 83 4.33 6.18 2.94
N LYS A 84 3.38 6.94 2.40
CA LYS A 84 1.96 6.53 2.33
C LYS A 84 1.75 5.44 1.29
N MET A 85 2.33 5.59 0.10
CA MET A 85 2.26 4.62 -0.99
C MET A 85 2.87 3.28 -0.59
N ARG A 86 4.01 3.28 0.11
CA ARG A 86 4.61 2.07 0.67
C ARG A 86 3.63 1.33 1.58
N ARG A 87 3.04 2.04 2.54
CA ARG A 87 2.06 1.46 3.48
C ARG A 87 0.86 0.88 2.75
N GLN A 88 0.38 1.55 1.70
CA GLN A 88 -0.72 1.08 0.88
C GLN A 88 -0.33 -0.15 0.03
N ALA A 89 0.86 -0.16 -0.55
CA ALA A 89 1.38 -1.29 -1.34
C ALA A 89 1.67 -2.53 -0.47
N GLU A 90 2.05 -2.34 0.78
CA GLU A 90 2.20 -3.39 1.79
C GLU A 90 0.83 -3.82 2.37
N THR A 91 -0.24 -3.06 2.17
CA THR A 91 -1.57 -3.43 2.70
C THR A 91 -2.19 -4.50 1.82
N VAL A 92 -2.19 -5.74 2.31
CA VAL A 92 -2.97 -6.83 1.71
C VAL A 92 -4.42 -6.71 2.18
N THR A 93 -5.34 -6.59 1.22
CA THR A 93 -6.78 -6.55 1.49
C THR A 93 -7.41 -7.84 0.97
N VAL A 94 -8.14 -8.54 1.83
CA VAL A 94 -9.01 -9.63 1.45
C VAL A 94 -10.41 -9.04 1.30
N ALA A 95 -10.92 -9.05 0.08
CA ALA A 95 -12.30 -8.73 -0.21
C ALA A 95 -13.10 -10.03 -0.21
N LEU A 96 -13.99 -10.20 0.77
CA LEU A 96 -14.95 -11.30 0.80
C LEU A 96 -16.30 -10.76 0.32
N SER A 97 -17.04 -11.55 -0.43
CA SER A 97 -18.40 -11.25 -0.84
C SER A 97 -19.30 -12.42 -0.49
N PHE A 98 -20.37 -12.14 0.25
CA PHE A 98 -21.36 -13.13 0.63
C PHE A 98 -22.65 -12.83 -0.12
N GLN A 99 -23.14 -13.78 -0.91
CA GLN A 99 -24.43 -13.68 -1.57
C GLN A 99 -25.46 -14.41 -0.72
N ILE A 100 -26.30 -13.63 -0.04
CA ILE A 100 -27.32 -14.14 0.87
C ILE A 100 -28.65 -14.15 0.11
N ALA A 101 -29.34 -15.29 0.11
CA ALA A 101 -30.69 -15.40 -0.46
C ALA A 101 -31.60 -14.32 0.15
N ASP A 102 -32.42 -13.67 -0.68
CA ASP A 102 -33.40 -12.64 -0.30
C ASP A 102 -32.84 -11.32 0.26
N VAL A 103 -31.51 -11.20 0.40
CA VAL A 103 -30.83 -10.07 1.03
C VAL A 103 -29.85 -9.38 0.07
N GLY A 104 -29.22 -10.15 -0.83
CA GLY A 104 -28.28 -9.62 -1.82
C GLY A 104 -26.81 -9.81 -1.44
N THR A 105 -25.92 -9.10 -2.14
CA THR A 105 -24.47 -9.25 -1.98
C THR A 105 -23.94 -8.35 -0.86
N VAL A 106 -23.35 -8.95 0.16
CA VAL A 106 -22.69 -8.24 1.27
C VAL A 106 -21.17 -8.27 1.05
N PRO A 107 -20.53 -7.15 0.66
CA PRO A 107 -19.08 -7.07 0.57
C PRO A 107 -18.47 -6.90 1.96
N LEU A 108 -17.33 -7.52 2.19
CA LEU A 108 -16.57 -7.47 3.43
C LEU A 108 -15.09 -7.31 3.13
N SER A 109 -14.54 -6.13 3.38
CA SER A 109 -13.11 -5.86 3.23
C SER A 109 -12.36 -6.04 4.56
N LEU A 110 -11.35 -6.90 4.54
CA LEU A 110 -10.47 -7.19 5.66
C LEU A 110 -9.04 -6.80 5.29
N LYS A 111 -8.47 -5.87 6.05
CA LYS A 111 -7.06 -5.50 5.90
C LYS A 111 -6.23 -6.45 6.77
N LEU A 112 -5.54 -7.39 6.13
CA LEU A 112 -4.69 -8.37 6.84
C LEU A 112 -3.52 -7.70 7.56
N ASN A 113 -3.04 -6.56 7.04
CA ASN A 113 -1.90 -5.84 7.59
C ASN A 113 -2.29 -4.78 8.65
N SER A 114 -3.42 -4.98 9.34
CA SER A 114 -3.74 -4.21 10.54
C SER A 114 -2.59 -4.36 11.54
N ARG A 115 -1.94 -3.23 11.90
CA ARG A 115 -0.83 -3.16 12.88
C ARG A 115 -1.10 -3.90 14.19
N VAL A 116 -2.38 -4.08 14.52
CA VAL A 116 -2.82 -4.71 15.76
C VAL A 116 -3.17 -6.19 15.52
N VAL A 117 -3.94 -6.51 14.48
CA VAL A 117 -4.54 -7.85 14.36
C VAL A 117 -3.58 -8.85 13.72
N GLY A 118 -2.81 -8.46 12.70
CA GLY A 118 -1.91 -9.36 11.98
C GLY A 118 -0.85 -10.04 12.88
N PRO A 119 0.03 -9.27 13.54
CA PRO A 119 1.10 -9.84 14.34
C PRO A 119 0.60 -10.56 15.61
N LEU A 120 -0.51 -10.14 16.21
CA LEU A 120 -1.12 -10.84 17.34
C LEU A 120 -1.69 -12.20 16.93
N PHE A 121 -2.39 -12.26 15.79
CA PHE A 121 -3.01 -13.49 15.31
C PHE A 121 -1.97 -14.51 14.86
N VAL A 122 -0.93 -14.06 14.12
CA VAL A 122 0.17 -14.93 13.68
C VAL A 122 0.97 -15.46 14.88
N LYS A 123 1.29 -14.61 15.87
CA LYS A 123 1.95 -15.06 17.10
C LYS A 123 1.08 -16.03 17.90
N ALA A 124 -0.22 -15.80 17.98
CA ALA A 124 -1.13 -16.67 18.70
C ALA A 124 -1.28 -18.06 18.06
N ILE A 125 -1.23 -18.16 16.73
CA ILE A 125 -1.24 -19.43 16.01
C ILE A 125 0.10 -20.17 16.14
N ALA A 126 1.21 -19.45 16.22
CA ALA A 126 2.56 -20.01 16.38
C ALA A 126 2.82 -20.58 17.79
N LEU A 127 2.05 -20.18 18.81
CA LEU A 127 2.21 -20.68 20.17
C LEU A 127 1.77 -22.15 20.29
N LYS A 128 2.62 -23.00 20.89
CA LYS A 128 2.37 -24.43 21.13
C LYS A 128 1.07 -24.76 21.91
N PRO A 129 0.67 -24.03 22.97
CA PRO A 129 -0.51 -24.41 23.74
C PRO A 129 -1.82 -24.34 22.94
N LEU A 130 -2.56 -25.46 22.94
CA LEU A 130 -3.81 -25.62 22.19
C LEU A 130 -4.91 -24.63 22.61
N TRP A 131 -4.95 -24.26 23.90
CA TRP A 131 -5.95 -23.34 24.44
C TRP A 131 -5.78 -21.92 23.89
N ILE A 132 -4.54 -21.43 23.74
CA ILE A 132 -4.25 -20.11 23.15
C ILE A 132 -4.72 -20.06 21.69
N LYS A 133 -4.49 -21.15 20.93
CA LYS A 133 -4.98 -21.25 19.55
C LYS A 133 -6.50 -21.17 19.50
N ARG A 134 -7.21 -21.93 20.34
CA ARG A 134 -8.69 -21.91 20.41
C ARG A 134 -9.21 -20.52 20.75
N THR A 135 -8.64 -19.87 21.75
CA THR A 135 -9.03 -18.50 22.14
C THR A 135 -8.78 -17.50 21.01
N ALA A 136 -7.65 -17.61 20.32
CA ALA A 136 -7.36 -16.77 19.16
C ALA A 136 -8.36 -16.97 18.02
N PHE A 137 -8.72 -18.22 17.70
CA PHE A 137 -9.75 -18.52 16.70
C PHE A 137 -11.12 -17.93 17.09
N ILE A 138 -11.52 -18.04 18.36
CA ILE A 138 -12.80 -17.47 18.84
C ILE A 138 -12.79 -15.94 18.71
N ILE A 139 -11.71 -15.27 19.14
CA ILE A 139 -11.57 -13.82 19.04
C ILE A 139 -11.56 -13.38 17.58
N GLY A 140 -10.85 -14.10 16.71
CA GLY A 140 -10.84 -13.85 15.26
C GLY A 140 -12.22 -14.02 14.63
N GLY A 141 -12.95 -15.06 15.00
CA GLY A 141 -14.32 -15.31 14.56
C GLY A 141 -15.29 -14.21 15.01
N LEU A 142 -15.22 -13.78 16.27
CA LEU A 142 -16.03 -12.67 16.78
C LEU A 142 -15.70 -11.34 16.08
N TYR A 143 -14.41 -11.09 15.80
CA TYR A 143 -13.99 -9.91 15.04
C TYR A 143 -14.57 -9.92 13.63
N LEU A 144 -14.46 -11.04 12.91
CA LEU A 144 -15.03 -11.23 11.58
C LEU A 144 -16.54 -11.03 11.59
N LEU A 145 -17.23 -11.62 12.55
CA LEU A 145 -18.69 -11.51 12.70
C LEU A 145 -19.11 -10.05 12.95
N SER A 146 -18.43 -9.34 13.85
CA SER A 146 -18.69 -7.92 14.10
C SER A 146 -18.50 -7.07 12.85
N LYS A 147 -17.40 -7.31 12.12
CA LYS A 147 -17.09 -6.66 10.84
C LYS A 147 -18.16 -6.96 9.78
N PHE A 148 -18.60 -8.21 9.68
CA PHE A 148 -19.67 -8.64 8.78
C PHE A 148 -20.99 -7.94 9.10
N ILE A 149 -21.43 -7.92 10.37
CA ILE A 149 -22.66 -7.25 10.79
C ILE A 149 -22.62 -5.76 10.44
N ARG A 150 -21.49 -5.08 10.69
CA ARG A 150 -21.32 -3.67 10.30
C ARG A 150 -21.41 -3.48 8.78
N SER A 151 -20.77 -4.37 8.01
CA SER A 151 -20.78 -4.30 6.55
C SER A 151 -22.17 -4.56 5.97
N ALA A 152 -22.89 -5.55 6.52
CA ALA A 152 -24.26 -5.85 6.15
C ALA A 152 -25.18 -4.67 6.45
N ASN A 153 -25.12 -4.09 7.64
CA ASN A 153 -25.94 -2.92 7.98
C ASN A 153 -25.67 -1.70 7.09
N ALA A 154 -24.44 -1.55 6.56
CA ALA A 154 -24.09 -0.46 5.66
C ALA A 154 -24.48 -0.72 4.19
N SER A 155 -24.51 -1.99 3.78
CA SER A 155 -24.75 -2.37 2.37
C SER A 155 -26.21 -2.69 2.07
N LEU A 156 -27.01 -2.94 3.11
CA LEU A 156 -28.41 -3.33 2.95
C LEU A 156 -29.35 -2.11 2.90
N PRO A 157 -30.47 -2.21 2.17
CA PRO A 157 -31.49 -1.16 2.14
C PRO A 157 -32.01 -0.86 3.56
N PRO A 158 -32.34 0.42 3.86
CA PRO A 158 -32.88 0.80 5.15
C PRO A 158 -34.15 0.00 5.46
N GLY A 159 -34.12 -0.83 6.50
CA GLY A 159 -35.22 -1.71 6.92
C GLY A 159 -34.94 -3.21 6.79
N LEU A 160 -33.98 -3.61 5.94
CA LEU A 160 -33.58 -5.01 5.80
C LEU A 160 -32.49 -5.35 6.82
N LYS A 161 -32.79 -6.22 7.79
CA LYS A 161 -31.83 -6.69 8.80
C LYS A 161 -31.49 -8.15 8.58
N VAL A 162 -30.22 -8.50 8.68
CA VAL A 162 -29.78 -9.91 8.69
C VAL A 162 -30.31 -10.58 9.95
N LYS A 163 -31.42 -11.30 9.83
CA LYS A 163 -31.97 -12.14 10.90
C LYS A 163 -31.10 -13.38 11.15
N ARG A 164 -31.22 -13.95 12.36
CA ARG A 164 -30.55 -15.20 12.76
C ARG A 164 -30.90 -16.39 11.85
N GLU A 165 -32.12 -16.41 11.31
CA GLU A 165 -32.58 -17.43 10.36
C GLU A 165 -31.76 -17.45 9.07
N HIS A 166 -31.41 -16.28 8.52
CA HIS A 166 -30.54 -16.19 7.35
C HIS A 166 -29.13 -16.71 7.65
N LEU A 167 -28.61 -16.42 8.86
CA LEU A 167 -27.31 -16.93 9.31
C LEU A 167 -27.30 -18.46 9.44
N ASN A 168 -28.41 -19.08 9.82
CA ASN A 168 -28.52 -20.54 9.87
C ASN A 168 -28.47 -21.19 8.49
N GLN A 169 -28.79 -20.44 7.43
CA GLN A 169 -28.72 -20.88 6.05
C GLN A 169 -27.36 -20.62 5.41
N TYR A 170 -26.30 -20.34 6.18
CA TYR A 170 -24.97 -20.05 5.62
C TYR A 170 -24.50 -21.09 4.59
N LYS A 171 -24.86 -22.36 4.74
CA LYS A 171 -24.48 -23.42 3.79
C LYS A 171 -24.98 -23.19 2.35
N THR A 172 -26.04 -22.42 2.16
CA THR A 172 -26.61 -22.13 0.83
C THR A 172 -26.13 -20.81 0.24
N TRP A 173 -25.27 -20.07 0.94
CA TRP A 173 -24.79 -18.77 0.47
C TRP A 173 -23.78 -18.90 -0.68
N GLY A 174 -23.78 -17.91 -1.56
CA GLY A 174 -22.70 -17.74 -2.53
C GLY A 174 -21.48 -17.11 -1.85
N TYR A 175 -20.30 -17.69 -2.09
CA TYR A 175 -19.04 -17.23 -1.49
C TYR A 175 -18.09 -16.74 -2.58
N GLY A 176 -17.67 -15.49 -2.48
CA GLY A 176 -16.55 -14.94 -3.24
C GLY A 176 -15.47 -14.45 -2.28
N ALA A 177 -14.21 -14.69 -2.63
CA ALA A 177 -13.09 -14.22 -1.84
C ALA A 177 -11.96 -13.84 -2.79
N HIS A 178 -11.50 -12.60 -2.72
CA HIS A 178 -10.45 -12.08 -3.57
C HIS A 178 -9.34 -11.49 -2.69
N ILE A 179 -8.10 -11.88 -2.94
CA ILE A 179 -6.95 -11.13 -2.41
C ILE A 179 -6.57 -10.09 -3.44
N ILE A 180 -6.79 -8.83 -3.07
CA ILE A 180 -6.44 -7.69 -3.92
C ILE A 180 -5.17 -7.06 -3.38
N ARG A 181 -4.10 -7.11 -4.19
CA ARG A 181 -2.83 -6.44 -3.94
C ARG A 181 -2.31 -5.88 -5.26
N LYS A 182 -2.31 -4.54 -5.42
CA LYS A 182 -1.80 -3.76 -6.58
C LYS A 182 -1.34 -4.64 -7.78
N GLY A 183 -2.28 -4.97 -8.68
CA GLY A 183 -2.01 -5.73 -9.91
C GLY A 183 -2.21 -7.25 -9.82
N ILE A 184 -2.38 -7.79 -8.62
CA ILE A 184 -2.71 -9.20 -8.36
C ILE A 184 -4.11 -9.25 -7.75
N ASP A 185 -5.03 -9.89 -8.48
CA ASP A 185 -6.33 -10.33 -7.97
C ASP A 185 -6.33 -11.86 -7.97
N LEU A 186 -6.25 -12.43 -6.78
CA LEU A 186 -6.26 -13.87 -6.60
C LEU A 186 -7.63 -14.30 -6.08
N ASP A 187 -8.38 -15.05 -6.90
CA ASP A 187 -9.63 -15.66 -6.49
C ASP A 187 -9.37 -16.84 -5.54
N LEU A 188 -9.83 -16.67 -4.31
CA LEU A 188 -9.84 -17.65 -3.23
C LEU A 188 -11.26 -18.13 -2.90
N GLY A 189 -12.28 -17.79 -3.69
CA GLY A 189 -13.68 -18.09 -3.41
C GLY A 189 -13.92 -19.56 -3.09
N LYS A 190 -13.33 -20.47 -3.89
CA LYS A 190 -13.42 -21.92 -3.66
C LYS A 190 -12.72 -22.36 -2.36
N ILE A 191 -11.55 -21.82 -2.06
CA ILE A 191 -10.81 -22.14 -0.83
C ILE A 191 -11.61 -21.66 0.39
N PHE A 192 -12.11 -20.43 0.33
CA PHE A 192 -12.91 -19.84 1.39
C PHE A 192 -14.23 -20.60 1.60
N GLN A 193 -14.91 -20.99 0.53
CA GLN A 193 -16.09 -21.84 0.59
C GLN A 193 -15.80 -23.16 1.31
N VAL A 194 -14.69 -23.84 0.98
CA VAL A 194 -14.29 -25.08 1.66
C VAL A 194 -13.97 -24.82 3.14
N MET A 195 -13.33 -23.71 3.49
CA MET A 195 -13.06 -23.36 4.90
C MET A 195 -14.35 -23.16 5.71
N VAL A 196 -15.39 -22.58 5.12
CA VAL A 196 -16.68 -22.34 5.79
C VAL A 196 -17.51 -23.62 5.88
N LEU A 197 -17.54 -24.42 4.82
CA LEU A 197 -18.36 -25.64 4.76
C LEU A 197 -17.69 -26.85 5.43
N GLN A 198 -16.35 -26.89 5.45
CA GLN A 198 -15.54 -28.03 5.93
C GLN A 198 -14.40 -27.51 6.84
N PRO A 199 -14.72 -27.00 8.04
CA PRO A 199 -13.74 -26.38 8.93
C PRO A 199 -12.63 -27.34 9.37
N GLU A 200 -12.89 -28.64 9.40
CA GLU A 200 -11.90 -29.70 9.69
C GLU A 200 -10.73 -29.71 8.70
N ARG A 201 -10.92 -29.24 7.46
CA ARG A 201 -9.89 -29.22 6.41
C ARG A 201 -9.05 -27.94 6.39
N ILE A 202 -9.38 -26.96 7.23
CA ILE A 202 -8.65 -25.68 7.32
C ILE A 202 -7.15 -25.87 7.53
N PRO A 203 -6.66 -26.76 8.43
CA PRO A 203 -5.22 -26.92 8.65
C PRO A 203 -4.47 -27.40 7.39
N GLU A 204 -5.08 -28.31 6.63
CA GLU A 204 -4.49 -28.85 5.39
C GLU A 204 -4.46 -27.79 4.28
N LEU A 205 -5.55 -27.03 4.13
CA LEU A 205 -5.63 -25.94 3.16
C LEU A 205 -4.67 -24.80 3.47
N MET A 206 -4.57 -24.40 4.74
CA MET A 206 -3.63 -23.37 5.18
C MET A 206 -2.18 -23.79 4.95
N LYS A 207 -1.87 -25.08 5.06
CA LYS A 207 -0.56 -25.61 4.73
C LYS A 207 -0.27 -25.48 3.23
N LYS A 208 -1.19 -25.89 2.36
CA LYS A 208 -1.06 -25.73 0.89
C LYS A 208 -0.94 -24.26 0.47
N VAL A 209 -1.74 -23.38 1.07
CA VAL A 209 -1.68 -21.93 0.81
C VAL A 209 -0.35 -21.35 1.29
N ALA A 210 0.17 -21.78 2.44
CA ALA A 210 1.49 -21.36 2.91
C ALA A 210 2.61 -21.85 1.98
N GLU A 211 2.57 -23.10 1.52
CA GLU A 211 3.51 -23.65 0.53
C GLU A 211 3.46 -22.88 -0.80
N CYS A 212 2.28 -22.41 -1.23
CA CYS A 212 2.14 -21.58 -2.43
C CYS A 212 2.53 -20.11 -2.24
N LEU A 213 2.52 -19.61 -0.99
CA LEU A 213 2.86 -18.22 -0.63
C LEU A 213 4.30 -18.07 -0.14
N GLU A 214 5.01 -19.17 0.14
CA GLU A 214 6.45 -19.11 0.31
C GLU A 214 7.03 -18.46 -0.95
N PRO A 215 7.90 -17.44 -0.78
CA PRO A 215 8.51 -16.80 -1.93
C PRO A 215 9.15 -17.89 -2.77
N ILE A 216 8.94 -17.83 -4.09
CA ILE A 216 9.75 -18.53 -5.08
C ILE A 216 11.18 -17.98 -4.92
N ASN A 217 11.87 -18.38 -3.86
CA ASN A 217 13.31 -18.34 -3.76
C ASN A 217 13.79 -19.50 -4.62
N ASN A 218 13.62 -19.38 -5.94
CA ASN A 218 14.34 -20.22 -6.87
C ASN A 218 15.73 -19.59 -7.08
N PRO A 219 16.82 -20.28 -6.68
CA PRO A 219 18.19 -19.92 -7.03
C PRO A 219 18.53 -20.25 -8.51
N HIS A 220 17.54 -20.30 -9.41
CA HIS A 220 17.74 -20.55 -10.83
C HIS A 220 17.29 -19.36 -11.66
N SER A 221 18.10 -18.29 -11.61
CA SER A 221 18.30 -17.50 -12.82
C SER A 221 18.89 -18.42 -13.88
N PRO A 222 18.25 -18.65 -15.03
CA PRO A 222 18.95 -19.20 -16.18
C PRO A 222 20.10 -18.24 -16.49
N GLN A 223 21.33 -18.76 -16.45
CA GLN A 223 22.47 -18.03 -17.01
C GLN A 223 22.12 -17.75 -18.47
N VAL A 224 21.88 -16.49 -18.78
CA VAL A 224 21.82 -16.00 -20.15
C VAL A 224 23.24 -16.19 -20.70
N GLY A 225 23.42 -17.28 -21.44
CA GLY A 225 24.63 -17.53 -22.19
C GLY A 225 24.80 -16.42 -23.20
N VAL A 226 25.87 -15.65 -23.04
CA VAL A 226 26.39 -14.76 -24.08
C VAL A 226 27.02 -15.65 -25.15
N PRO A 227 26.50 -15.68 -26.39
CA PRO A 227 27.21 -16.34 -27.48
C PRO A 227 28.44 -15.51 -27.83
N ARG A 228 29.57 -16.21 -28.01
CA ARG A 228 30.82 -15.67 -28.57
C ARG A 228 30.65 -15.35 -30.05
#